data_AF-A0A1S2M8C3-F1
#
_entry.id   AF-A0A1S2M8C3-F1
#
_cell.length_a   1.000
_cell.length_b   1.000
_cell.length_c   1.000
_cell.angle_alpha   90.00
_cell.angle_beta   90.00
_cell.angle_gamma   90.00
#
_symmetry.space_group_name_H-M   'P 1'
#
loop_
_entity.id
_entity.type
_entity.pdbx_description
1 polymer ?
#
loop_
_entity_poly.entity_id
_entity_poly.type
_entity_poly.pdbx_seq_one_letter_code
_entity_poly.pdbx_strand_id
1 'polypeptide(L)'
;MNKFVKTALTWIIIFPILTTTLLIITDYFKDESIEITSYLPNILGFAVGGLFVGFVMYQLQKLQDENNKRKIRLEGVLKNWAT
;
A
#
# COMPACT_ATOMS: atom_id res chain seq x y z
N MET A 1 -7.85 11.98 1.77
CA MET A 1 -7.02 11.08 0.95
C MET A 1 -7.67 10.86 -0.41
N ASN A 2 -6.87 10.82 -1.48
CA ASN A 2 -7.35 10.47 -2.81
C ASN A 2 -8.06 9.10 -2.79
N LYS A 3 -9.17 8.95 -3.52
CA LYS A 3 -9.94 7.69 -3.61
C LYS A 3 -9.03 6.51 -3.94
N PHE A 4 -8.09 6.71 -4.86
CA PHE A 4 -7.11 5.70 -5.27
C PHE A 4 -6.22 5.21 -4.12
N VAL A 5 -5.80 6.11 -3.22
CA VAL A 5 -4.94 5.74 -2.08
C VAL A 5 -5.72 4.91 -1.08
N LYS A 6 -6.99 5.26 -0.83
CA LYS A 6 -7.86 4.50 0.06
C LYS A 6 -8.13 3.09 -0.52
N THR A 7 -8.45 3.02 -1.80
CA THR A 7 -8.65 1.74 -2.50
C THR A 7 -7.40 0.87 -2.49
N ALA A 8 -6.21 1.44 -2.75
CA ALA A 8 -4.96 0.71 -2.71
C ALA A 8 -4.67 0.14 -1.31
N LEU A 9 -4.88 0.92 -0.25
CA LEU A 9 -4.72 0.46 1.14
C LEU A 9 -5.68 -0.68 1.48
N THR A 10 -6.92 -0.61 1.02
CA THR A 10 -7.90 -1.70 1.20
C THR A 10 -7.43 -2.98 0.50
N TRP A 11 -6.91 -2.88 -0.73
CA TRP A 11 -6.42 -4.04 -1.47
C TRP A 11 -5.16 -4.67 -0.86
N ILE A 12 -4.30 -3.90 -0.19
CA ILE A 12 -3.13 -4.44 0.54
C ILE A 12 -3.55 -5.42 1.64
N ILE A 13 -4.74 -5.27 2.22
CA ILE A 13 -5.24 -6.17 3.27
C ILE A 13 -6.03 -7.33 2.66
N ILE A 14 -6.92 -7.02 1.70
CA ILE A 14 -7.79 -8.02 1.08
C ILE A 14 -6.97 -9.05 0.29
N PHE A 15 -5.94 -8.62 -0.42
CA PHE A 15 -5.14 -9.48 -1.28
C PHE A 15 -4.39 -10.58 -0.51
N PRO A 16 -3.61 -10.30 0.55
CA PRO A 16 -3.01 -11.33 1.39
C PRO A 16 -4.00 -12.36 1.93
N ILE A 17 -5.15 -11.89 2.41
CA ILE A 17 -6.20 -12.75 2.97
C ILE A 17 -6.72 -13.69 1.90
N LEU A 18 -7.10 -13.17 0.72
CA LEU A 18 -7.56 -13.98 -0.41
C LEU A 18 -6.52 -15.01 -0.84
N THR A 19 -5.26 -14.59 -0.95
CA THR A 19 -4.18 -15.47 -1.41
C THR A 19 -3.91 -16.59 -0.40
N THR A 20 -3.93 -16.27 0.89
CA THR A 20 -3.77 -17.25 1.98
C THR A 20 -4.92 -18.26 1.96
N THR A 21 -6.16 -17.79 1.80
CA THR A 21 -7.33 -18.67 1.68
C THR A 21 -7.23 -19.60 0.47
N LEU A 22 -6.79 -19.10 -0.69
CA LEU A 22 -6.60 -19.92 -1.89
C LEU A 22 -5.51 -20.98 -1.71
N LEU A 23 -4.42 -20.65 -1.02
CA LEU A 23 -3.35 -21.61 -0.71
C LEU A 23 -3.86 -22.73 0.19
N ILE A 24 -4.57 -22.39 1.27
CA ILE A 24 -5.18 -23.39 2.18
C ILE A 24 -6.14 -24.32 1.42
N ILE A 25 -6.99 -23.75 0.55
CA ILE A 25 -7.89 -24.54 -0.30
C ILE A 25 -7.11 -25.49 -1.21
N THR A 26 -6.04 -25.00 -1.83
CA THR A 26 -5.21 -25.80 -2.74
C THR A 26 -4.56 -26.97 -2.01
N ASP A 27 -4.01 -26.74 -0.82
CA ASP A 27 -3.36 -27.78 -0.03
C ASP A 27 -4.38 -28.80 0.48
N TYR A 28 -5.59 -28.36 0.83
CA TYR A 28 -6.71 -29.25 1.16
C TYR A 28 -7.07 -30.19 -0.01
N PHE A 29 -7.06 -29.71 -1.26
CA PHE A 29 -7.32 -30.56 -2.43
C PHE A 29 -6.18 -31.51 -2.78
N LYS A 30 -4.95 -31.21 -2.34
CA LYS A 30 -3.76 -32.03 -2.61
C LYS A 30 -3.54 -33.14 -1.60
N ASP A 31 -4.33 -33.20 -0.52
CA ASP A 31 -4.15 -34.13 0.60
C ASP A 31 -2.74 -34.03 1.23
N GLU A 32 -2.08 -32.88 1.04
CA GLU A 32 -0.81 -32.57 1.69
C GLU A 32 -1.06 -32.18 3.15
N SER A 33 -0.18 -32.61 4.05
CA SER A 33 -0.26 -32.23 5.46
C SER A 33 -0.22 -30.71 5.60
N ILE A 34 -1.30 -30.14 6.15
CA ILE A 34 -1.42 -28.70 6.41
C ILE A 34 -0.44 -28.33 7.54
N GLU A 35 0.81 -28.06 7.18
CA GLU A 35 1.82 -27.57 8.09
C GLU A 35 1.79 -26.03 8.14
N ILE A 36 1.56 -25.48 9.33
CA ILE A 36 1.49 -24.03 9.55
C ILE A 36 2.79 -23.32 9.12
N THR A 37 3.92 -24.02 9.26
CA THR A 37 5.26 -23.58 8.84
C THR A 37 5.36 -23.32 7.34
N SER A 38 4.58 -24.03 6.52
CA SER A 38 4.56 -23.88 5.05
C SER A 38 3.91 -22.56 4.61
N TYR A 39 3.06 -21.96 5.45
CA TYR A 39 2.42 -20.66 5.17
C TYR A 39 3.22 -19.47 5.72
N LEU A 40 4.19 -19.71 6.60
CA LEU A 40 5.01 -18.67 7.22
C LEU A 40 5.72 -17.78 6.18
N PRO A 41 6.34 -18.32 5.11
CA PRO A 41 6.96 -17.50 4.07
C PRO A 41 5.97 -16.59 3.35
N ASN A 42 4.72 -17.06 3.14
CA ASN A 42 3.67 -16.26 2.51
C ASN A 42 3.24 -15.10 3.42
N ILE A 43 2.98 -15.38 4.70
CA ILE A 43 2.62 -14.34 5.67
C ILE A 43 3.75 -13.31 5.81
N LEU A 44 5.00 -13.75 5.93
CA LEU A 44 6.16 -12.86 6.01
C LEU A 44 6.33 -12.06 4.71
N GLY A 45 6.14 -12.69 3.55
CA GLY A 45 6.15 -12.02 2.26
C GLY A 45 5.10 -10.91 2.16
N PHE A 46 3.87 -11.17 2.63
CA PHE A 46 2.83 -10.15 2.69
C PHE A 46 3.14 -9.03 3.69
N ALA A 47 3.72 -9.34 4.84
CA ALA A 47 4.12 -8.34 5.82
C ALA A 47 5.21 -7.41 5.27
N VAL A 48 6.26 -7.97 4.64
CA VAL A 48 7.33 -7.21 4.00
C VAL A 48 6.79 -6.38 2.83
N GLY A 49 5.97 -6.99 1.97
CA GLY A 49 5.31 -6.30 0.86
C GLY A 49 4.44 -5.13 1.34
N GLY A 50 3.63 -5.34 2.37
CA GLY A 50 2.79 -4.30 2.97
C GLY A 50 3.59 -3.13 3.54
N LEU A 51 4.69 -3.41 4.25
CA LEU A 51 5.62 -2.38 4.73
C LEU A 51 6.22 -1.57 3.57
N PHE A 52 6.64 -2.24 2.51
CA PHE A 52 7.23 -1.59 1.34
C PHE A 52 6.23 -0.66 0.65
N VAL A 53 5.00 -1.12 0.42
CA VAL A 53 3.94 -0.29 -0.17
C VAL A 53 3.58 0.88 0.73
N GLY A 54 3.48 0.65 2.05
CA GLY A 54 3.24 1.72 3.03
C GLY A 54 4.33 2.79 2.99
N PHE A 55 5.59 2.38 2.90
CA PHE A 55 6.73 3.30 2.76
C PHE A 55 6.66 4.11 1.47
N VAL A 56 6.41 3.48 0.32
CA VAL A 56 6.26 4.17 -0.97
C VAL A 56 5.11 5.18 -0.92
N MET A 57 3.96 4.79 -0.37
CA MET A 57 2.80 5.68 -0.21
C MET A 57 3.12 6.89 0.67
N TYR A 58 3.84 6.69 1.76
CA TYR A 58 4.27 7.79 2.62
C TYR A 58 5.16 8.78 1.87
N GLN A 59 6.14 8.28 1.12
CA GLN A 59 7.04 9.13 0.34
C GLN A 59 6.29 9.90 -0.77
N LEU A 60 5.32 9.26 -1.44
CA LEU A 60 4.49 9.92 -2.44
C LEU A 60 3.62 11.03 -1.84
N GLN A 61 3.02 10.81 -0.66
CA GLN A 61 2.25 11.83 0.04
C GLN A 61 3.13 13.02 0.42
N LYS A 62 4.33 12.75 0.96
CA LYS A 62 5.29 13.81 1.30
C LYS A 62 5.64 14.68 0.11
N LEU A 63 5.91 14.08 -1.06
CA LEU A 63 6.22 14.81 -2.28
C LEU A 63 5.04 15.66 -2.78
N GLN A 64 3.81 15.14 -2.69
CA GLN A 64 2.61 15.90 -3.06
C GLN A 64 2.41 17.11 -2.15
N ASP A 65 2.59 16.96 -0.84
CA ASP A 65 2.45 18.05 0.12
C ASP A 65 3.49 19.14 -0.11
N GLU A 66 4.74 18.77 -0.36
CA GLU A 66 5.80 19.72 -0.69
C GLU A 66 5.50 20.49 -1.99
N ASN A 67 5.00 19.79 -3.01
CA ASN A 67 4.67 20.42 -4.28
C ASN A 67 3.48 21.40 -4.15
N ASN A 68 2.48 21.04 -3.34
CA ASN A 68 1.34 21.91 -3.06
C ASN A 68 1.76 23.17 -2.29
N LYS A 69 2.65 23.04 -1.29
CA LYS A 69 3.23 24.18 -0.56
C LYS A 69 4.01 25.13 -1.49
N ARG A 70 4.79 24.58 -2.43
CA ARG A 70 5.51 25.40 -3.43
C ARG A 70 4.54 26.17 -4.32
N LYS A 71 3.47 25.52 -4.79
CA LYS A 71 2.45 26.17 -5.62
C LYS A 71 1.81 27.36 -4.91
N ILE A 72 1.38 27.18 -3.66
CA ILE A 72 0.77 28.26 -2.85
C ILE A 72 1.76 29.42 -2.65
N ARG A 73 3.04 29.11 -2.41
CA ARG A 73 4.08 30.15 -2.27
C ARG A 73 4.25 30.95 -3.56
N LEU A 74 4.28 30.28 -4.72
CA LEU A 74 4.42 30.94 -6.02
C LEU A 74 3.19 31.81 -6.36
N GLU A 75 1.99 31.32 -6.09
CA GLU A 75 0.75 32.11 -6.28
C GLU A 75 0.72 33.36 -5.39
N GLY A 76 1.17 33.25 -4.13
CA GLY A 76 1.30 34.39 -3.23
C GLY A 76 2.33 35.42 -3.71
N VAL A 77 3.48 34.95 -4.22
CA VAL A 77 4.50 35.83 -4.82
C VAL A 77 3.91 36.55 -6.03
N LEU A 78 3.33 35.83 -6.99
CA LEU A 78 2.76 36.42 -8.21
C LEU A 78 1.68 37.45 -7.92
N LYS A 79 0.84 37.22 -6.91
CA LYS A 79 -0.20 38.16 -6.51
C LYS A 79 0.36 39.48 -5.98
N ASN A 80 1.47 39.43 -5.23
CA ASN A 80 2.15 40.64 -4.74
C ASN A 80 2.84 41.43 -5.85
N TRP A 81 3.26 40.80 -6.95
CA TRP A 81 3.83 41.50 -8.11
C TRP A 81 2.77 42.16 -9.00
N ALA A 82 1.49 41.79 -8.86
CA ALA A 82 0.39 42.29 -9.67
C ALA A 82 -0.36 43.48 -9.04
N THR A 83 0.02 43.89 -7.83
CA THR A 83 -0.47 45.07 -7.08
C THR A 83 0.62 46.11 -6.99
#